data_AF-A0A3D8H8N0-F1
#
_entry.id   AF-A0A3D8H8N0-F1
#
_cell.length_a   1.000
_cell.length_b   1.000
_cell.length_c   1.000
_cell.angle_alpha   90.00
_cell.angle_beta   90.00
_cell.angle_gamma   90.00
#
_symmetry.space_group_name_H-M   'P 1'
#
loop_
_entity.id
_entity.type
_entity.pdbx_description
1 polymer ?
#
loop_
_entity_poly.entity_id
_entity_poly.type
_entity_poly.pdbx_seq_one_letter_code
_entity_poly.pdbx_strand_id
1 'polypeptide(L)'
;MKNVCVKKVETKREMNDFVKFAGQLYDNCQYYVPDLDMDIMNSFNPSKNAGLEYSEIQPFIAYNATGKRLTRYFLGVALLQDHPGKLWRKQKI
;
A
#
# COMPACT_ATOMS: atom_id res chain seq x y z
N MET A 1 -0.99 11.11 24.54
CA MET A 1 -0.96 10.74 23.10
C MET A 1 -1.60 9.37 22.94
N LYS A 2 -2.43 9.15 21.91
CA LYS A 2 -2.96 7.79 21.62
C LYS A 2 -1.82 6.95 21.06
N ASN A 3 -1.61 5.74 21.57
CA ASN A 3 -0.61 4.81 21.01
C ASN A 3 -1.02 4.44 19.58
N VAL A 4 -0.14 4.72 18.62
CA VAL A 4 -0.28 4.38 17.21
C VAL A 4 0.85 3.43 16.83
N CYS A 5 0.51 2.27 16.29
CA CYS A 5 1.46 1.32 15.74
C CYS A 5 1.33 1.31 14.22
N VAL A 6 2.41 1.70 13.55
CA VAL A 6 2.55 1.62 12.09
C VAL A 6 3.27 0.31 11.76
N LYS A 7 2.71 -0.45 10.82
CA LYS A 7 3.33 -1.69 10.37
C LYS A 7 3.36 -1.79 8.86
N LYS A 8 4.37 -2.49 8.34
CA LYS A 8 4.38 -2.98 6.97
C LYS A 8 3.27 -4.02 6.81
N VAL A 9 2.63 -4.02 5.66
CA VAL A 9 1.71 -5.07 5.26
C VAL A 9 2.53 -6.21 4.68
N GLU A 10 2.50 -7.37 5.33
CA GLU A 10 3.28 -8.56 4.93
C GLU A 10 2.40 -9.80 4.78
N THR A 11 1.21 -9.80 5.39
CA THR A 11 0.27 -10.94 5.33
C THR A 11 -1.00 -10.61 4.53
N LYS A 12 -1.68 -11.65 4.05
CA LYS A 12 -2.97 -11.51 3.34
C LYS A 12 -4.04 -10.83 4.21
N ARG A 13 -4.04 -11.10 5.53
CA ARG A 13 -4.96 -10.45 6.47
C ARG A 13 -4.71 -8.95 6.53
N GLU A 14 -3.46 -8.54 6.55
CA GLU A 14 -3.06 -7.12 6.60
C GLU A 14 -3.34 -6.41 5.29
N MET A 15 -3.17 -7.10 4.16
CA MET A 15 -3.57 -6.56 2.86
C MET A 15 -5.08 -6.36 2.79
N ASN A 16 -5.87 -7.31 3.28
CA ASN A 16 -7.32 -7.13 3.40
C ASN A 16 -7.67 -5.94 4.31
N ASP A 17 -6.98 -5.76 5.44
CA ASP A 17 -7.18 -4.62 6.32
C ASP A 17 -6.86 -3.30 5.61
N PHE A 18 -5.77 -3.27 4.83
CA PHE A 18 -5.33 -2.12 4.03
C PHE A 18 -6.35 -1.75 2.95
N VAL A 19 -6.79 -2.72 2.17
CA VAL A 19 -7.71 -2.50 1.05
C VAL A 19 -9.09 -2.04 1.54
N LYS A 20 -9.63 -2.68 2.58
CA LYS A 20 -10.95 -2.36 3.13
C LYS A 20 -11.00 -1.06 3.93
N PHE A 21 -9.85 -0.48 4.26
CA PHE A 21 -9.81 0.73 5.09
C PHE A 21 -10.54 1.92 4.45
N ALA A 22 -10.45 2.10 3.12
CA ALA A 22 -11.16 3.19 2.45
C ALA A 22 -12.69 3.05 2.60
N GLY A 23 -13.22 1.83 2.43
CA GLY A 23 -14.64 1.55 2.71
C GLY A 23 -15.02 1.87 4.15
N GLN A 24 -14.22 1.46 5.14
CA GLN A 24 -14.46 1.80 6.55
C GLN A 24 -14.42 3.32 6.81
N LEU A 25 -13.52 4.05 6.13
CA LEU A 25 -13.35 5.48 6.32
C LEU A 25 -14.57 6.26 5.80
N TYR A 26 -15.17 5.78 4.71
CA TYR A 26 -16.25 6.45 4.00
C TYR A 26 -17.61 5.73 4.12
N ASP A 27 -17.77 4.85 5.11
CA ASP A 27 -18.95 3.98 5.28
C ASP A 27 -20.30 4.73 5.30
N ASN A 28 -20.28 6.00 5.73
CA ASN A 28 -21.47 6.88 5.78
C ASN A 28 -21.44 8.04 4.77
N CYS A 29 -20.57 7.96 3.75
CA CYS A 29 -20.48 8.97 2.71
C CYS A 29 -21.35 8.58 1.51
N GLN A 30 -22.48 9.28 1.31
CA GLN A 30 -23.42 9.01 0.20
C GLN A 30 -22.79 9.16 -1.21
N TYR A 31 -21.66 9.84 -1.31
CA TYR A 31 -20.97 10.13 -2.57
C TYR A 31 -19.76 9.22 -2.80
N TYR A 32 -19.42 8.37 -1.84
CA TYR A 32 -18.26 7.50 -1.98
C TYR A 32 -18.60 6.28 -2.82
N VAL A 33 -17.90 6.15 -3.95
CA VAL A 33 -17.92 4.96 -4.79
C VAL A 33 -16.67 4.14 -4.44
N PRO A 34 -16.80 2.95 -3.84
CA PRO A 34 -15.66 2.13 -3.48
C PRO A 34 -14.95 1.57 -4.71
N ASP A 35 -13.62 1.56 -4.67
CA ASP A 35 -12.78 0.81 -5.60
C ASP A 35 -13.03 -0.70 -5.45
N LEU A 36 -12.74 -1.47 -6.52
CA LEU A 36 -12.70 -2.92 -6.40
C LEU A 36 -11.49 -3.35 -5.57
N ASP A 37 -11.74 -4.14 -4.51
CA ASP A 37 -10.67 -4.65 -3.64
C ASP A 37 -9.55 -5.34 -4.44
N MET A 38 -9.92 -6.07 -5.49
CA MET A 38 -8.98 -6.80 -6.35
C MET A 38 -8.07 -5.87 -7.15
N ASP A 39 -8.55 -4.71 -7.59
CA ASP A 39 -7.75 -3.76 -8.38
C ASP A 39 -6.68 -3.10 -7.51
N ILE A 40 -7.04 -2.76 -6.27
CA ILE A 40 -6.07 -2.28 -5.28
C ILE A 40 -5.02 -3.36 -5.02
N MET A 41 -5.43 -4.62 -4.78
CA MET A 41 -4.48 -5.72 -4.56
C MET A 41 -3.55 -5.96 -5.76
N ASN A 42 -4.08 -5.89 -6.98
CA ASN A 42 -3.32 -6.10 -8.21
C ASN A 42 -2.26 -5.00 -8.41
N SER A 43 -2.49 -3.80 -7.90
CA SER A 43 -1.49 -2.72 -7.91
C SER A 43 -0.21 -3.07 -7.14
N PHE A 44 -0.28 -3.99 -6.17
CA PHE A 44 0.88 -4.49 -5.41
C PHE A 44 1.39 -5.85 -5.90
N ASN A 45 0.81 -6.41 -6.98
CA ASN A 45 1.19 -7.70 -7.51
C ASN A 45 2.08 -7.54 -8.75
N PRO A 46 3.37 -7.92 -8.72
CA PRO A 46 4.28 -7.77 -9.86
C PRO A 46 3.84 -8.52 -11.12
N SER A 47 3.07 -9.61 -10.99
CA SER A 47 2.54 -10.34 -12.14
C SER A 47 1.35 -9.65 -12.83
N LYS A 48 0.77 -8.64 -12.19
CA LYS A 48 -0.42 -7.91 -12.66
C LYS A 48 -0.17 -6.42 -12.85
N ASN A 49 0.88 -5.88 -12.25
CA ASN A 49 1.30 -4.49 -12.38
C ASN A 49 2.68 -4.41 -13.03
N ALA A 50 2.72 -4.14 -14.33
CA ALA A 50 3.96 -3.94 -15.09
C ALA A 50 4.79 -2.75 -14.57
N GLY A 51 4.19 -1.79 -13.87
CA GLY A 51 4.91 -0.69 -13.22
C GLY A 51 5.90 -1.15 -12.15
N LEU A 52 5.77 -2.39 -11.65
CA LEU A 52 6.68 -2.96 -10.65
C LEU A 52 7.90 -3.66 -11.27
N GLU A 53 8.04 -3.70 -12.60
CA GLU A 53 9.22 -4.26 -13.25
C GLU A 53 10.51 -3.52 -12.84
N TYR A 54 10.40 -2.20 -12.65
CA TYR A 54 11.50 -1.33 -12.23
C TYR A 54 11.15 -0.52 -10.98
N SER A 55 10.14 -0.92 -10.20
CA SER A 55 9.81 -0.20 -8.96
C SER A 55 9.39 -1.15 -7.86
N GLU A 56 9.70 -0.76 -6.63
CA GLU A 56 9.23 -1.43 -5.43
C GLU A 56 8.12 -0.60 -4.80
N ILE A 57 7.05 -1.26 -4.37
CA ILE A 57 5.96 -0.63 -3.62
C ILE A 57 5.75 -1.38 -2.31
N GLN A 58 5.62 -0.64 -1.21
CA GLN A 58 5.40 -1.20 0.13
C GLN A 58 4.17 -0.56 0.77
N PRO A 59 3.10 -1.33 1.03
CA PRO A 59 1.95 -0.86 1.79
C PRO A 59 2.24 -0.85 3.30
N PHE A 60 1.67 0.13 3.98
CA PHE A 60 1.70 0.32 5.42
C PHE A 60 0.29 0.62 5.96
N ILE A 61 0.02 0.14 7.17
CA ILE A 61 -1.24 0.39 7.87
C ILE A 61 -0.96 0.75 9.33
N ALA A 62 -1.78 1.66 9.87
CA ALA A 62 -1.67 2.09 11.26
C ALA A 62 -2.86 1.61 12.09
N TYR A 63 -2.58 1.15 13.30
CA TYR A 63 -3.59 0.76 14.29
C TYR A 63 -3.43 1.56 15.58
N ASN A 64 -4.52 1.77 16.29
CA ASN A 64 -4.46 2.27 17.67
C ASN A 64 -4.21 1.12 18.66
N ALA A 65 -4.09 1.45 19.95
CA ALA A 65 -3.98 0.48 21.05
C ALA A 65 -5.09 -0.59 21.11
N THR A 66 -6.29 -0.30 20.57
CA THR A 66 -7.42 -1.23 20.57
C THR A 66 -7.46 -2.12 19.32
N GLY A 67 -6.45 -2.03 18.44
CA GLY A 67 -6.44 -2.75 17.17
C GLY A 67 -7.35 -2.16 16.09
N LYS A 68 -7.91 -0.96 16.29
CA LYS A 68 -8.70 -0.26 15.27
C LYS A 68 -7.76 0.37 14.24
N ARG A 69 -8.06 0.12 12.96
CA ARG A 69 -7.40 0.74 11.80
C ARG A 69 -7.62 2.26 11.81
N LEU A 70 -6.54 3.02 11.68
CA LEU A 70 -6.56 4.48 11.72
C LEU A 70 -6.29 5.13 10.36
N THR A 71 -5.36 4.57 9.59
CA THR A 71 -4.97 5.07 8.26
C THR A 71 -4.25 3.99 7.45
N ARG A 72 -4.16 4.19 6.15
CA ARG A 72 -3.37 3.39 5.20
C ARG A 72 -2.52 4.32 4.33
N TYR A 73 -1.30 3.92 4.02
CA TYR A 73 -0.45 4.61 3.03
C TYR A 73 0.53 3.62 2.40
N PHE A 74 1.08 3.95 1.24
CA PHE A 74 2.13 3.14 0.61
C PHE A 74 3.32 4.02 0.22
N LEU A 75 4.50 3.43 0.22
CA LEU A 75 5.72 4.06 -0.26
C LEU A 75 6.14 3.34 -1.55
N GLY A 76 6.38 4.11 -2.61
CA GLY A 76 6.94 3.61 -3.87
C GLY A 76 8.36 4.13 -4.07
N VAL A 77 9.25 3.27 -4.54
CA VAL A 77 10.61 3.64 -4.97
C VAL A 77 10.81 3.12 -6.38
N ALA A 78 11.07 4.03 -7.33
CA ALA A 78 11.41 3.67 -8.69
C ALA A 78 12.93 3.46 -8.83
N LEU A 79 13.31 2.39 -9.52
CA LEU A 79 14.64 2.18 -10.05
C LEU A 79 14.69 2.86 -11.43
N LEU A 80 15.38 3.99 -11.52
CA LEU A 80 15.62 4.65 -12.80
C LEU A 80 16.76 3.91 -13.51
N GLN A 81 16.45 3.22 -14.60
CA GLN A 81 17.47 2.66 -15.47
C GLN A 81 17.80 3.66 -16.57
N ASP A 82 18.99 4.26 -16.52
CA ASP A 82 19.40 5.25 -17.51
C ASP A 82 19.85 4.54 -18.82
N HIS A 83 20.60 3.43 -18.75
CA HIS A 83 21.15 2.71 -19.92
C HIS A 83 21.18 1.17 -19.71
N PRO A 84 21.18 0.34 -20.79
CA PRO A 84 21.32 -1.11 -20.67
C PRO A 84 22.71 -1.49 -20.12
N GLY A 85 22.75 -2.12 -18.94
CA GLY A 85 23.96 -2.76 -18.41
C GLY A 85 24.56 -2.20 -17.11
N LYS A 86 23.99 -1.18 -16.47
CA LYS A 86 24.43 -0.73 -15.13
C LYS A 86 23.29 -0.74 -14.12
N LEU A 87 23.30 -1.74 -13.23
CA LEU A 87 22.47 -1.81 -12.02
C LEU A 87 22.98 -0.77 -11.00
N TRP A 88 22.13 0.17 -10.55
CA TRP A 88 22.47 1.06 -9.43
C TRP A 88 21.43 1.09 -8.32
N ARG A 89 21.97 1.45 -7.14
CA ARG A 89 21.45 1.29 -5.78
C ARG A 89 20.11 1.97 -5.54
N LYS A 90 19.27 1.31 -4.71
CA LYS A 90 18.05 1.85 -4.11
C LYS A 90 18.29 3.25 -3.54
N GLN A 91 17.66 4.26 -4.12
CA GLN A 91 17.63 5.60 -3.55
C GLN A 91 16.43 5.68 -2.61
N LYS A 92 16.71 5.71 -1.29
CA LYS A 92 15.67 6.03 -0.30
C LYS A 92 15.36 7.51 -0.40
N ILE A 93 14.10 7.83 -0.70
CA ILE A 93 13.50 9.16 -0.50
C ILE A 93 13.22 9.32 1.00
#